data_AF-K4LKL0-F1
#
_entry.id   AF-K4LKL0-F1
#
_cell.length_a   1.000
_cell.length_b   1.000
_cell.length_c   1.000
_cell.angle_alpha   90.00
_cell.angle_beta   90.00
_cell.angle_gamma   90.00
#
_symmetry.space_group_name_H-M   'P 1'
#
loop_
_entity.id
_entity.type
_entity.pdbx_description
1 polymer ?
#
loop_
_entity_poly.entity_id
_entity_poly.type
_entity_poly.pdbx_seq_one_letter_code
_entity_poly.pdbx_strand_id
1 'polypeptide(L)'
;MGFISAIRSLGSLTPGKGLDPYLIFPMEKGGRLIRVALKVADREAEQIDVLGVAWVDLADQIMQPEMKGKYLYRKRAGSAATWGFSPIHLMGKPKKDSNKNREAIFGKGDNWAQDKGCHLNKIRNKLLLDYEREETFSPGSVDRVMAELPEKLKGILPHLDPKSSHAFIFGLEGDDGSFLYPGEVPAFLGYFRRKLEDTLKLGEEQVRCAYCRKLCTPRSLSKVFKFSTRDKVNICHGLDKKQEPWDFPVCDDCFESISSGRDRLQMKLNNNTVLPGINIWTLPEAVGGGGGRTLKQLIASVEEGLSQDRLQSPGEKRESRYFSRLAQEGSGLVFHFIFWERNNAQELVHLMVEDVPPERLAMLERKWGEAIKAVFGDVGRDDLFTLDWAIKSLYKTLSGFAGKSEGDKKVFRDYALKVIGKMLRGERLPVAFFKQAVVERAARLAFESGSWNDVARTLLYAQAWADYMYRINQEVAV
;
A
#
# COMPACT_ATOMS: atom_id res chain seq x y z
N MET A 1 18.07 -9.16 -12.96
CA MET A 1 18.68 -8.60 -11.73
C MET A 1 17.71 -8.88 -10.58
N GLY A 2 18.10 -8.78 -9.30
CA GLY A 2 17.16 -9.08 -8.19
C GLY A 2 16.09 -8.00 -7.98
N PHE A 3 14.97 -8.36 -7.34
CA PHE A 3 13.79 -7.50 -7.07
C PHE A 3 14.09 -6.03 -6.70
N ILE A 4 15.01 -5.78 -5.77
CA ILE A 4 15.31 -4.41 -5.32
C ILE A 4 16.00 -3.58 -6.42
N SER A 5 16.78 -4.21 -7.32
CA SER A 5 17.37 -3.53 -8.47
C SER A 5 16.30 -3.08 -9.47
N ALA A 6 15.28 -3.91 -9.69
CA ALA A 6 14.14 -3.56 -10.53
C ALA A 6 13.32 -2.41 -9.89
N ILE A 7 13.14 -2.39 -8.56
CA ILE A 7 12.48 -1.26 -7.88
C ILE A 7 13.30 0.02 -8.06
N ARG A 8 14.61 -0.04 -7.84
CA ARG A 8 15.48 1.12 -8.03
C ARG A 8 15.36 1.65 -9.45
N SER A 9 15.40 0.76 -10.45
CA SER A 9 15.27 1.10 -11.86
C SER A 9 13.92 1.77 -12.16
N LEU A 10 12.82 1.22 -11.62
CA LEU A 10 11.48 1.81 -11.72
C LEU A 10 11.42 3.22 -11.15
N GLY A 11 12.05 3.46 -9.99
CA GLY A 11 12.11 4.78 -9.37
C GLY A 11 13.01 5.77 -10.12
N SER A 12 14.09 5.29 -10.73
CA SER A 12 14.97 6.13 -11.56
C SER A 12 14.34 6.61 -12.88
N LEU A 13 13.18 6.07 -13.30
CA LEU A 13 12.48 6.52 -14.51
C LEU A 13 11.87 7.91 -14.35
N THR A 14 11.46 8.23 -13.13
CA THR A 14 10.94 9.55 -12.75
C THR A 14 11.45 9.83 -11.33
N PRO A 15 12.73 10.22 -11.19
CA PRO A 15 13.28 10.48 -9.87
C PRO A 15 12.48 11.62 -9.25
N GLY A 16 11.80 11.35 -8.13
CA GLY A 16 11.34 12.42 -7.26
C GLY A 16 12.57 13.22 -6.83
N LYS A 17 12.54 14.55 -6.98
CA LYS A 17 13.68 15.39 -6.58
C LYS A 17 13.41 15.96 -5.20
N GLY A 18 14.44 16.04 -4.37
CA GLY A 18 14.34 16.63 -3.03
C GLY A 18 13.48 15.79 -2.09
N LEU A 19 12.37 16.36 -1.60
CA LEU A 19 11.55 15.71 -0.58
C LEU A 19 10.62 14.63 -1.13
N ASP A 20 10.27 14.67 -2.42
CA ASP A 20 9.27 13.78 -3.02
C ASP A 20 9.41 12.28 -2.71
N PRO A 21 10.62 11.67 -2.71
CA PRO A 21 10.79 10.25 -2.39
C PRO A 21 10.38 9.89 -0.96
N TYR A 22 10.32 10.88 -0.07
CA TYR A 22 10.00 10.71 1.33
C TYR A 22 8.53 10.96 1.65
N LEU A 23 7.76 11.49 0.68
CA LEU A 23 6.38 11.91 0.83
C LEU A 23 5.41 10.85 0.33
N ILE A 24 4.35 10.63 1.11
CA ILE A 24 3.23 9.75 0.75
C ILE A 24 1.92 10.50 0.90
N PHE A 25 0.83 9.99 0.33
CA PHE A 25 -0.50 10.55 0.60
C PHE A 25 -0.94 10.27 2.04
N PRO A 26 -1.67 11.20 2.71
CA PRO A 26 -2.24 10.97 4.03
C PRO A 26 -3.10 9.70 4.09
N MET A 27 -3.93 9.51 3.07
CA MET A 27 -4.81 8.33 2.93
C MET A 27 -4.59 7.64 1.58
N GLU A 28 -4.27 6.34 1.60
CA GLU A 28 -3.84 5.56 0.43
C GLU A 28 -4.96 5.33 -0.61
N LYS A 29 -6.24 5.43 -0.21
CA LYS A 29 -7.41 5.18 -1.08
C LYS A 29 -8.22 6.46 -1.36
N GLY A 30 -7.61 7.63 -1.16
CA GLY A 30 -8.35 8.88 -1.05
C GLY A 30 -9.15 8.96 0.26
N GLY A 31 -9.86 10.06 0.45
CA GLY A 31 -10.62 10.37 1.66
C GLY A 31 -10.95 11.85 1.74
N ARG A 32 -11.39 12.30 2.91
CA ARG A 32 -11.73 13.70 3.15
C ARG A 32 -10.71 14.38 4.06
N LEU A 33 -10.36 15.61 3.72
CA LEU A 33 -9.49 16.48 4.49
C LEU A 33 -10.34 17.48 5.25
N ILE A 34 -10.17 17.52 6.56
CA ILE A 34 -10.63 18.62 7.41
C ILE A 34 -9.51 19.67 7.35
N ARG A 35 -9.67 20.69 6.51
CA ARG A 35 -8.66 21.73 6.35
C ARG A 35 -8.83 22.76 7.46
N VAL A 36 -7.76 23.01 8.20
CA VAL A 36 -7.71 24.00 9.28
C VAL A 36 -6.78 25.12 8.83
N ALA A 37 -7.36 26.24 8.40
CA ALA A 37 -6.58 27.39 7.98
C ALA A 37 -6.20 28.23 9.20
N LEU A 38 -4.90 28.34 9.45
CA LEU A 38 -4.37 29.15 10.54
C LEU A 38 -4.21 30.60 10.10
N LYS A 39 -4.64 31.52 10.97
CA LYS A 39 -4.38 32.95 10.81
C LYS A 39 -3.04 33.27 11.43
N VAL A 40 -2.15 33.93 10.70
CA VAL A 40 -0.78 34.22 11.14
C VAL A 40 -0.42 35.68 10.93
N ALA A 41 0.57 36.17 11.68
CA ALA A 41 1.08 37.53 11.52
C ALA A 41 1.92 37.69 10.23
N ASP A 42 2.80 36.73 9.97
CA ASP A 42 3.64 36.65 8.78
C ASP A 42 3.73 35.20 8.32
N ARG A 43 3.55 34.98 7.01
CA ARG A 43 3.53 33.65 6.38
C ARG A 43 4.91 33.18 5.92
N GLU A 44 5.81 34.13 5.65
CA GLU A 44 7.15 33.85 5.15
C GLU A 44 8.17 33.76 6.30
N ALA A 45 7.75 34.07 7.52
CA ALA A 45 8.60 33.97 8.70
C ALA A 45 9.06 32.52 8.96
N GLU A 46 10.33 32.36 9.31
CA GLU A 46 10.88 31.05 9.70
C GLU A 46 10.21 30.49 10.96
N GLN A 47 9.82 31.39 11.86
CA GLN A 47 8.98 31.11 13.02
C GLN A 47 7.62 31.80 12.83
N ILE A 48 6.56 30.99 12.76
CA ILE A 48 5.21 31.48 12.52
C ILE A 48 4.56 31.88 13.85
N ASP A 49 4.08 33.12 13.93
CA ASP A 49 3.15 33.53 14.99
C ASP A 49 1.70 33.28 14.56
N VAL A 50 1.08 32.25 15.16
CA VAL A 50 -0.31 31.89 14.88
C VAL A 50 -1.23 32.71 15.77
N LEU A 51 -2.05 33.55 15.17
CA LEU A 51 -3.01 34.42 15.86
C LEU A 51 -4.29 33.66 16.25
N GLY A 52 -4.63 32.58 15.53
CA GLY A 52 -5.83 31.79 15.76
C GLY A 52 -6.18 30.89 14.57
N VAL A 53 -7.44 30.49 14.46
CA VAL A 53 -7.96 29.68 13.35
C VAL A 53 -8.85 30.56 12.47
N ALA A 54 -8.43 30.81 11.23
CA ALA A 54 -9.22 31.59 10.28
C ALA A 54 -10.55 30.90 9.97
N TRP A 55 -10.49 29.66 9.48
CA TRP A 55 -11.65 28.88 9.11
C TRP A 55 -11.34 27.38 9.07
N VAL A 56 -12.40 26.56 9.04
CA VAL A 56 -12.30 25.10 8.91
C VAL A 56 -13.32 24.64 7.88
N ASP A 57 -12.93 23.75 6.98
CA ASP A 57 -13.84 23.15 6.01
C ASP A 57 -13.53 21.67 5.71
N LEU A 58 -14.32 21.10 4.81
CA LEU A 58 -14.11 19.76 4.26
C LEU A 58 -13.78 19.83 2.77
N ALA A 59 -12.70 19.17 2.38
CA ALA A 59 -12.32 18.98 0.99
C ALA A 59 -12.03 17.52 0.70
N ASP A 60 -12.16 17.08 -0.55
CA ASP A 60 -11.70 15.75 -0.95
C ASP A 60 -10.17 15.73 -1.13
N GLN A 61 -9.53 14.63 -0.72
CA GLN A 61 -8.10 14.44 -0.94
C GLN A 61 -7.84 14.19 -2.43
N ILE A 62 -7.07 15.07 -3.05
CA ILE A 62 -6.70 14.99 -4.46
C ILE A 62 -5.51 14.04 -4.61
N MET A 63 -5.68 12.98 -5.39
CA MET A 63 -4.68 11.91 -5.60
C MET A 63 -3.78 12.17 -6.82
N GLN A 64 -3.37 13.41 -7.02
CA GLN A 64 -2.47 13.81 -8.11
C GLN A 64 -1.01 13.87 -7.58
N PRO A 65 0.01 13.42 -8.35
CA PRO A 65 1.40 13.37 -7.90
C PRO A 65 1.92 14.69 -7.31
N GLU A 66 1.53 15.82 -7.89
CA GLU A 66 1.92 17.18 -7.51
C GLU A 66 1.40 17.54 -6.10
N MET A 67 0.27 16.94 -5.70
CA MET A 67 -0.33 17.15 -4.38
C MET A 67 0.45 16.49 -3.26
N LYS A 68 1.34 15.52 -3.54
CA LYS A 68 2.22 14.95 -2.50
C LYS A 68 3.12 16.03 -1.89
N GLY A 69 3.74 16.83 -2.76
CA GLY A 69 4.56 17.96 -2.37
C GLY A 69 3.77 18.93 -1.51
N LYS A 70 2.56 19.31 -1.97
CA LYS A 70 1.65 20.21 -1.24
C LYS A 70 1.25 19.67 0.14
N TYR A 71 0.87 18.39 0.24
CA TYR A 71 0.50 17.81 1.53
C TYR A 71 1.69 17.65 2.48
N LEU A 72 2.92 17.57 1.95
CA LEU A 72 4.16 17.41 2.72
C LEU A 72 4.07 16.24 3.72
N TYR A 73 3.36 15.15 3.39
CA TYR A 73 3.01 14.12 4.37
C TYR A 73 3.98 12.95 4.43
N ARG A 74 4.39 12.56 5.66
CA ARG A 74 5.10 11.31 5.94
C ARG A 74 4.59 10.66 7.23
N LYS A 75 4.50 9.32 7.24
CA LYS A 75 4.18 8.55 8.46
C LYS A 75 5.23 8.84 9.55
N ARG A 76 4.78 8.96 10.80
CA ARG A 76 5.64 9.20 11.97
C ARG A 76 6.73 8.12 12.10
N ALA A 77 7.86 8.48 12.70
CA ALA A 77 9.00 7.59 12.93
C ALA A 77 8.67 6.36 13.82
N GLY A 78 7.52 6.35 14.48
CA GLY A 78 6.97 5.20 15.21
C GLY A 78 5.62 5.54 15.86
N SER A 79 4.90 4.53 16.36
CA SER A 79 3.63 4.72 17.08
C SER A 79 3.79 5.45 18.43
N ALA A 80 4.99 5.36 19.02
CA ALA A 80 5.35 6.03 20.28
C ALA A 80 5.84 7.47 20.09
N ALA A 81 6.10 7.92 18.85
CA ALA A 81 6.60 9.27 18.60
C ALA A 81 5.56 10.31 19.02
N THR A 82 5.99 11.26 19.86
CA THR A 82 5.21 12.42 20.31
C THR A 82 5.14 13.54 19.26
N TRP A 83 5.69 13.31 18.08
CA TRP A 83 5.76 14.27 16.99
C TRP A 83 5.47 13.58 15.64
N GLY A 84 5.30 14.38 14.59
CA GLY A 84 5.15 13.91 13.22
C GLY A 84 5.81 14.88 12.24
N PHE A 85 6.19 14.39 11.06
CA PHE A 85 6.92 15.18 10.07
C PHE A 85 6.14 16.37 9.50
N SER A 86 4.81 16.28 9.57
CA SER A 86 3.89 17.17 8.84
C SER A 86 2.77 17.54 9.77
N PRO A 87 2.15 18.73 9.62
CA PRO A 87 1.07 19.19 10.48
C PRO A 87 -0.25 18.54 10.04
N ILE A 88 -0.28 17.21 10.04
CA ILE A 88 -1.40 16.36 9.59
C ILE A 88 -1.70 15.30 10.62
N HIS A 89 -2.97 15.21 11.04
CA HIS A 89 -3.46 14.20 11.97
C HIS A 89 -4.45 13.26 11.29
N LEU A 90 -4.13 11.96 11.22
CA LEU A 90 -5.04 10.96 10.66
C LEU A 90 -6.16 10.63 11.66
N MET A 91 -7.41 10.88 11.26
CA MET A 91 -8.59 10.55 12.07
C MET A 91 -9.06 9.11 11.82
N GLY A 92 -9.02 8.68 10.56
CA GLY A 92 -9.59 7.40 10.13
C GLY A 92 -11.07 7.52 9.78
N LYS A 93 -11.81 6.40 9.81
CA LYS A 93 -13.23 6.40 9.48
C LYS A 93 -14.07 6.87 10.67
N PRO A 94 -14.94 7.87 10.50
CA PRO A 94 -15.92 8.25 11.51
C PRO A 94 -16.79 7.04 11.90
N LYS A 95 -17.28 7.04 13.14
CA LYS A 95 -18.35 6.15 13.57
C LYS A 95 -19.66 6.56 12.91
N LYS A 96 -20.59 5.62 12.75
CA LYS A 96 -21.95 5.91 12.25
C LYS A 96 -22.77 6.78 13.22
N ASP A 97 -22.41 6.73 14.49
CA ASP A 97 -23.09 7.42 15.59
C ASP A 97 -22.44 8.80 15.83
N SER A 98 -23.23 9.86 15.68
CA SER A 98 -22.79 11.24 15.82
C SER A 98 -22.25 11.56 17.21
N ASN A 99 -22.87 11.00 18.27
CA ASN A 99 -22.41 11.23 19.64
C ASN A 99 -21.05 10.57 19.87
N LYS A 100 -20.83 9.37 19.32
CA LYS A 100 -19.52 8.70 19.39
C LYS A 100 -18.45 9.44 18.58
N ASN A 101 -18.81 10.11 17.49
CA ASN A 101 -17.89 10.99 16.77
C ASN A 101 -17.54 12.23 17.58
N ARG A 102 -18.54 12.82 18.25
CA ARG A 102 -18.32 13.94 19.16
C ARG A 102 -17.35 13.55 20.27
N GLU A 103 -17.62 12.45 20.98
CA GLU A 103 -16.71 11.94 22.01
C GLU A 103 -15.31 11.61 21.47
N ALA A 104 -15.21 11.04 20.27
CA ALA A 104 -13.92 10.73 19.66
C ALA A 104 -13.10 12.00 19.34
N ILE A 105 -13.75 13.09 18.97
CA ILE A 105 -13.07 14.36 18.62
C ILE A 105 -12.81 15.22 19.85
N PHE A 106 -13.85 15.44 20.66
CA PHE A 106 -13.88 16.37 21.79
C PHE A 106 -13.63 15.72 23.15
N GLY A 107 -13.52 14.40 23.23
CA GLY A 107 -13.44 13.68 24.49
C GLY A 107 -14.82 13.56 25.16
N LYS A 108 -14.87 12.74 26.22
CA LYS A 108 -16.10 12.59 27.01
C LYS A 108 -16.51 13.91 27.66
N GLY A 109 -17.77 14.32 27.46
CA GLY A 109 -18.29 15.58 27.97
C GLY A 109 -17.61 16.83 27.40
N ASP A 110 -17.07 16.73 26.18
CA ASP A 110 -16.30 17.78 25.49
C ASP A 110 -15.00 18.22 26.20
N ASN A 111 -14.53 17.42 27.17
CA ASN A 111 -13.29 17.70 27.90
C ASN A 111 -12.07 17.09 27.20
N TRP A 112 -11.73 17.66 26.05
CA TRP A 112 -10.64 17.15 25.21
C TRP A 112 -9.27 17.27 25.90
N ALA A 113 -9.09 18.22 26.82
CA ALA A 113 -7.82 18.44 27.50
C ALA A 113 -7.41 17.25 28.39
N GLN A 114 -8.38 16.59 29.03
CA GLN A 114 -8.15 15.47 29.94
C GLN A 114 -8.22 14.10 29.24
N ASP A 115 -8.96 13.98 28.14
CA ASP A 115 -9.10 12.73 27.40
C ASP A 115 -7.94 12.51 26.40
N LYS A 116 -6.92 11.75 26.83
CA LYS A 116 -5.77 11.36 25.98
C LYS A 116 -6.16 10.55 24.73
N GLY A 117 -7.36 9.97 24.72
CA GLY A 117 -7.88 9.17 23.63
C GLY A 117 -8.46 9.98 22.47
N CYS A 118 -8.92 11.20 22.73
CA CYS A 118 -9.62 12.01 21.73
C CYS A 118 -8.68 12.64 20.68
N HIS A 119 -9.23 13.06 19.55
CA HIS A 119 -8.46 13.63 18.45
C HIS A 119 -7.86 14.98 18.80
N LEU A 120 -8.59 15.88 19.46
CA LEU A 120 -8.08 17.21 19.83
C LEU A 120 -6.88 17.13 20.78
N ASN A 121 -6.91 16.22 21.76
CA ASN A 121 -5.76 16.00 22.65
C ASN A 121 -4.51 15.54 21.88
N LYS A 122 -4.70 14.60 20.95
CA LYS A 122 -3.62 14.08 20.11
C LYS A 122 -3.07 15.14 19.15
N ILE A 123 -3.93 16.00 18.62
CA ILE A 123 -3.54 17.15 17.79
C ILE A 123 -2.68 18.10 18.61
N ARG A 124 -3.11 18.52 19.80
CA ARG A 124 -2.29 19.39 20.65
C ARG A 124 -0.96 18.72 21.02
N ASN A 125 -1.05 17.59 21.71
CA ASN A 125 0.09 17.02 22.44
C ASN A 125 1.03 16.15 21.58
N LYS A 126 0.53 15.62 20.46
CA LYS A 126 1.32 14.74 19.59
C LYS A 126 1.58 15.30 18.20
N LEU A 127 1.18 16.54 17.93
CA LEU A 127 1.38 17.19 16.64
C LEU A 127 1.84 18.63 16.82
N LEU A 128 0.98 19.52 17.32
CA LEU A 128 1.21 20.97 17.26
C LEU A 128 2.23 21.47 18.32
N LEU A 129 2.24 20.92 19.54
CA LEU A 129 3.22 21.32 20.56
C LEU A 129 4.68 21.07 20.13
N ASP A 130 4.92 20.14 19.21
CA ASP A 130 6.26 19.93 18.68
C ASP A 130 6.74 21.12 17.84
N TYR A 131 5.82 21.79 17.13
CA TYR A 131 6.17 22.96 16.32
C TYR A 131 6.58 24.15 17.19
N GLU A 132 5.97 24.32 18.37
CA GLU A 132 6.44 25.31 19.35
C GLU A 132 7.79 24.92 19.96
N ARG A 133 7.96 23.65 20.33
CA ARG A 133 9.21 23.18 20.95
C ARG A 133 10.41 23.30 20.00
N GLU A 134 10.19 23.13 18.70
CA GLU A 134 11.20 23.26 17.65
C GLU A 134 11.19 24.64 17.00
N GLU A 135 10.61 25.63 17.70
CA GLU A 135 10.62 27.06 17.37
C GLU A 135 10.03 27.39 15.99
N THR A 136 9.27 26.48 15.39
CA THR A 136 8.56 26.70 14.13
C THR A 136 7.28 27.50 14.37
N PHE A 137 6.66 27.33 15.53
CA PHE A 137 5.61 28.21 16.04
C PHE A 137 6.15 29.05 17.20
N SER A 138 5.68 30.30 17.28
CA SER A 138 5.97 31.15 18.44
C SER A 138 5.27 30.62 19.70
N PRO A 139 5.84 30.85 20.90
CA PRO A 139 5.22 30.41 22.16
C PRO A 139 3.77 30.87 22.33
N GLY A 140 2.89 29.93 22.67
CA GLY A 140 1.45 30.17 22.90
C GLY A 140 0.58 30.15 21.65
N SER A 141 1.16 29.96 20.47
CA SER A 141 0.45 29.75 19.20
C SER A 141 -0.49 28.54 19.26
N VAL A 142 -0.05 27.43 19.86
CA VAL A 142 -0.83 26.19 19.96
C VAL A 142 -2.02 26.38 20.87
N ASP A 143 -1.86 27.09 21.99
CA ASP A 143 -2.98 27.35 22.89
C ASP A 143 -4.02 28.28 22.23
N ARG A 144 -3.59 29.27 21.41
CA ARG A 144 -4.49 30.09 20.57
C ARG A 144 -5.28 29.23 19.57
N VAL A 145 -4.61 28.31 18.87
CA VAL A 145 -5.28 27.37 17.95
C VAL A 145 -6.30 26.50 18.69
N MET A 146 -5.91 25.94 19.83
CA MET A 146 -6.76 25.01 20.59
C MET A 146 -7.91 25.71 21.34
N ALA A 147 -7.88 27.03 21.51
CA ALA A 147 -8.99 27.81 22.02
C ALA A 147 -10.13 27.97 21.00
N GLU A 148 -9.81 28.16 19.72
CA GLU A 148 -10.81 28.41 18.66
C GLU A 148 -11.24 27.16 17.89
N LEU A 149 -10.32 26.20 17.70
CA LEU A 149 -10.55 25.01 16.90
C LEU A 149 -11.77 24.19 17.34
N PRO A 150 -12.01 23.93 18.65
CA PRO A 150 -13.14 23.12 19.08
C PRO A 150 -14.49 23.69 18.62
N GLU A 151 -14.71 24.99 18.77
CA GLU A 151 -15.98 25.62 18.37
C GLU A 151 -16.19 25.55 16.86
N LYS A 152 -15.15 25.80 16.05
CA LYS A 152 -15.25 25.71 14.58
C LYS A 152 -15.53 24.28 14.10
N LEU A 153 -15.02 23.27 14.81
CA LEU A 153 -15.25 21.86 14.46
C LEU A 153 -16.68 21.38 14.73
N LYS A 154 -17.43 22.04 15.62
CA LYS A 154 -18.84 21.68 15.85
C LYS A 154 -19.68 21.81 14.58
N GLY A 155 -19.36 22.78 13.72
CA GLY A 155 -20.01 22.96 12.41
C GLY A 155 -19.67 21.87 11.39
N ILE A 156 -18.54 21.17 11.55
CA ILE A 156 -18.08 20.13 10.60
C ILE A 156 -18.62 18.75 10.96
N LEU A 157 -18.88 18.48 12.24
CA LEU A 157 -19.37 17.19 12.75
C LEU A 157 -20.51 16.56 11.91
N PRO A 158 -21.57 17.31 11.52
CA PRO A 158 -22.69 16.73 10.77
C PRO A 158 -22.32 16.29 9.35
N HIS A 159 -21.23 16.81 8.80
CA HIS A 159 -20.81 16.60 7.42
C HIS A 159 -19.75 15.50 7.26
N LEU A 160 -19.34 14.86 8.36
CA LEU A 160 -18.41 13.74 8.35
C LEU A 160 -19.05 12.50 7.70
N ASP A 161 -18.38 11.96 6.69
CA ASP A 161 -18.87 10.76 5.99
C ASP A 161 -18.31 9.47 6.64
N PRO A 162 -19.16 8.58 7.19
CA PRO A 162 -18.69 7.35 7.83
C PRO A 162 -18.10 6.32 6.83
N LYS A 163 -18.31 6.49 5.51
CA LYS A 163 -17.77 5.58 4.50
C LYS A 163 -16.31 5.90 4.17
N SER A 164 -15.94 7.18 4.17
CA SER A 164 -14.60 7.68 3.86
C SER A 164 -13.73 7.88 5.10
N SER A 165 -12.42 7.73 4.93
CA SER A 165 -11.46 8.09 5.97
C SER A 165 -11.26 9.60 5.96
N HIS A 166 -11.05 10.19 7.14
CA HIS A 166 -10.80 11.61 7.29
C HIS A 166 -9.41 11.87 7.89
N ALA A 167 -8.82 13.02 7.57
CA ALA A 167 -7.58 13.52 8.17
C ALA A 167 -7.67 15.04 8.37
N PHE A 168 -7.09 15.54 9.46
CA PHE A 168 -6.90 16.98 9.67
C PHE A 168 -5.61 17.41 8.98
N ILE A 169 -5.67 18.52 8.25
CA ILE A 169 -4.51 19.17 7.64
C ILE A 169 -4.49 20.63 8.07
N PHE A 170 -3.39 21.04 8.70
CA PHE A 170 -3.20 22.41 9.15
C PHE A 170 -2.36 23.15 8.11
N GLY A 171 -2.92 24.21 7.55
CA GLY A 171 -2.27 25.09 6.59
C GLY A 171 -2.41 26.54 7.03
N LEU A 172 -2.05 27.47 6.17
CA LEU A 172 -2.23 28.90 6.42
C LEU A 172 -3.38 29.45 5.56
N GLU A 173 -4.05 30.48 6.05
CA GLU A 173 -4.95 31.29 5.22
C GLU A 173 -4.13 32.17 4.27
N GLY A 174 -4.37 32.11 2.96
CA GLY A 174 -3.74 32.94 1.92
C GLY A 174 -4.35 34.35 1.80
N ASP A 175 -3.72 35.24 1.02
CA ASP A 175 -4.18 36.63 0.84
C ASP A 175 -5.57 36.74 0.20
N ASP A 176 -5.88 35.80 -0.69
CA ASP A 176 -7.17 35.66 -1.36
C ASP A 176 -8.19 34.85 -0.55
N GLY A 177 -7.86 34.50 0.71
CA GLY A 177 -8.65 33.59 1.54
C GLY A 177 -8.51 32.12 1.17
N SER A 178 -7.60 31.77 0.24
CA SER A 178 -7.34 30.38 -0.13
C SER A 178 -6.61 29.60 0.97
N PHE A 179 -6.53 28.28 0.81
CA PHE A 179 -5.79 27.40 1.71
C PHE A 179 -4.38 27.16 1.19
N LEU A 180 -3.38 27.67 1.91
CA LEU A 180 -1.98 27.32 1.67
C LEU A 180 -1.67 26.00 2.35
N TYR A 181 -1.32 25.00 1.54
CA TYR A 181 -1.01 23.67 2.04
C TYR A 181 0.36 23.63 2.73
N PRO A 182 0.63 22.63 3.60
CA PRO A 182 1.88 22.57 4.35
C PRO A 182 3.16 22.66 3.52
N GLY A 183 3.17 22.06 2.34
CA GLY A 183 4.30 22.09 1.42
C GLY A 183 4.50 23.40 0.67
N GLU A 184 3.57 24.34 0.78
CA GLU A 184 3.67 25.69 0.23
C GLU A 184 4.18 26.69 1.27
N VAL A 185 4.35 26.27 2.54
CA VAL A 185 4.73 27.13 3.66
C VAL A 185 6.21 26.88 4.02
N PRO A 186 7.08 27.91 3.94
CA PRO A 186 8.52 27.75 4.20
C PRO A 186 8.86 27.16 5.57
N ALA A 187 8.20 27.63 6.64
CA ALA A 187 8.46 27.15 7.99
C ALA A 187 8.18 25.65 8.16
N PHE A 188 7.09 25.14 7.57
CA PHE A 188 6.74 23.72 7.59
C PHE A 188 7.71 22.88 6.77
N LEU A 189 8.17 23.38 5.61
CA LEU A 189 9.24 22.74 4.84
C LEU A 189 10.55 22.64 5.63
N GLY A 190 10.92 23.72 6.33
CA GLY A 190 12.10 23.77 7.19
C GLY A 190 12.02 22.75 8.32
N TYR A 191 10.90 22.73 9.05
CA TYR A 191 10.63 21.74 10.10
C TYR A 191 10.72 20.30 9.57
N PHE A 192 10.08 20.02 8.43
CA PHE A 192 10.08 18.68 7.82
C PHE A 192 11.50 18.21 7.48
N ARG A 193 12.31 19.08 6.87
CA ARG A 193 13.71 18.78 6.49
C ARG A 193 14.56 18.43 7.71
N ARG A 194 14.50 19.25 8.77
CA ARG A 194 15.25 18.99 10.02
C ARG A 194 14.89 17.64 10.62
N LYS A 195 13.58 17.36 10.79
CA LYS A 195 13.12 16.06 11.31
C LYS A 195 13.49 14.88 10.43
N LEU A 196 13.48 15.07 9.11
CA LEU A 196 13.87 14.03 8.16
C LEU A 196 15.36 13.69 8.30
N GLU A 197 16.23 14.69 8.33
CA GLU A 197 17.67 14.51 8.50
C GLU A 197 17.99 13.76 9.80
N ASP A 198 17.37 14.15 10.91
CA ASP A 198 17.57 13.51 12.21
C ASP A 198 17.11 12.04 12.20
N THR A 199 16.04 11.73 11.48
CA THR A 199 15.49 10.35 11.43
C THR A 199 16.29 9.43 10.50
N LEU A 200 16.92 10.00 9.48
CA LEU A 200 17.66 9.23 8.49
C LEU A 200 19.10 8.95 8.94
N LYS A 201 19.70 9.79 9.79
CA LYS A 201 21.08 9.58 10.30
C LYS A 201 21.14 8.26 11.08
N LEU A 202 22.02 7.33 10.66
CA LEU A 202 22.19 6.00 11.25
C LEU A 202 23.62 5.73 11.75
N GLY A 203 24.53 6.70 11.60
CA GLY A 203 25.94 6.63 12.02
C GLY A 203 26.77 7.69 11.31
N GLU A 204 27.97 7.98 11.80
CA GLU A 204 28.90 8.94 11.18
C GLU A 204 29.91 8.27 10.23
N GLU A 205 30.09 6.95 10.35
CA GLU A 205 31.04 6.18 9.57
C GLU A 205 30.59 6.02 8.11
N GLN A 206 31.54 6.22 7.19
CA GLN A 206 31.31 6.06 5.75
C GLN A 206 31.45 4.59 5.33
N VAL A 207 30.50 4.11 4.55
CA VAL A 207 30.56 2.78 3.91
C VAL A 207 30.24 2.83 2.45
N ARG A 208 30.62 1.75 1.74
CA ARG A 208 30.27 1.59 0.33
C ARG A 208 28.81 1.15 0.20
N CYS A 209 28.05 1.91 -0.56
CA CYS A 209 26.69 1.54 -0.95
C CYS A 209 26.67 0.17 -1.66
N ALA A 210 25.78 -0.71 -1.23
CA ALA A 210 25.60 -2.04 -1.80
C ALA A 210 25.23 -2.02 -3.29
N TYR A 211 24.60 -0.93 -3.77
CA TYR A 211 24.16 -0.77 -5.16
C TYR A 211 25.14 -0.01 -6.06
N CYS A 212 25.47 1.23 -5.70
CA CYS A 212 26.29 2.09 -6.55
C CYS A 212 27.77 2.06 -6.21
N ARG A 213 28.17 1.37 -5.13
CA ARG A 213 29.55 1.25 -4.63
C ARG A 213 30.24 2.56 -4.23
N LYS A 214 29.54 3.70 -4.30
CA LYS A 214 30.01 4.99 -3.78
C LYS A 214 30.11 4.95 -2.25
N LEU A 215 31.06 5.70 -1.70
CA LEU A 215 31.16 5.95 -0.26
C LEU A 215 30.03 6.89 0.18
N CYS A 216 29.34 6.54 1.26
CA CYS A 216 28.22 7.30 1.79
C CYS A 216 27.97 6.98 3.26
N THR A 217 27.26 7.87 3.94
CA THR A 217 26.58 7.54 5.20
C THR A 217 25.45 6.54 4.92
N PRO A 218 25.39 5.39 5.59
CA PRO A 218 24.45 4.33 5.25
C PRO A 218 23.00 4.70 5.63
N ARG A 219 22.07 4.38 4.73
CA ARG A 219 20.63 4.31 5.03
C ARG A 219 20.16 2.86 5.05
N SER A 220 19.25 2.53 5.98
CA SER A 220 18.66 1.19 6.08
C SER A 220 17.42 1.05 5.21
N LEU A 221 17.34 -0.05 4.44
CA LEU A 221 16.17 -0.43 3.65
C LEU A 221 14.93 -0.72 4.49
N SER A 222 15.05 -0.98 5.80
CA SER A 222 13.89 -1.20 6.69
C SER A 222 13.00 0.03 6.82
N LYS A 223 13.53 1.22 6.50
CA LYS A 223 12.76 2.47 6.40
C LYS A 223 11.85 2.51 5.17
N VAL A 224 12.19 1.73 4.12
CA VAL A 224 11.42 1.62 2.89
C VAL A 224 10.53 0.38 2.92
N PHE A 225 11.07 -0.80 3.26
CA PHE A 225 10.35 -2.06 3.29
C PHE A 225 10.12 -2.56 4.72
N LYS A 226 8.86 -2.60 5.16
CA LYS A 226 8.53 -3.06 6.52
C LYS A 226 8.54 -4.58 6.67
N PHE A 227 8.65 -5.33 5.58
CA PHE A 227 8.95 -6.76 5.64
C PHE A 227 10.44 -7.04 5.81
N SER A 228 11.30 -6.03 5.58
CA SER A 228 12.74 -6.06 5.88
C SER A 228 13.00 -5.84 7.38
N THR A 229 12.08 -6.28 8.23
CA THR A 229 12.18 -6.13 9.68
C THR A 229 12.95 -7.29 10.30
N ARG A 230 14.10 -6.95 10.89
CA ARG A 230 14.59 -7.16 12.28
C ARG A 230 14.40 -8.51 13.01
N ASP A 231 13.31 -9.25 12.78
CA ASP A 231 12.97 -10.48 13.52
C ASP A 231 13.10 -11.76 12.69
N LYS A 232 13.56 -11.67 11.43
CA LYS A 232 13.83 -12.84 10.60
C LYS A 232 15.32 -13.20 10.70
N VAL A 233 15.59 -14.39 11.24
CA VAL A 233 16.90 -14.97 11.60
C VAL A 233 17.96 -14.96 10.47
N ASN A 234 17.57 -14.64 9.24
CA ASN A 234 18.44 -14.65 8.06
C ASN A 234 18.61 -13.27 7.37
N ILE A 235 18.11 -12.17 7.94
CA ILE A 235 18.23 -10.82 7.33
C ILE A 235 19.27 -9.94 8.04
N CYS A 236 19.43 -10.08 9.37
CA CYS A 236 20.45 -9.36 10.13
C CYS A 236 21.50 -10.35 10.66
N HIS A 237 22.78 -10.06 10.43
CA HIS A 237 23.84 -10.84 11.04
C HIS A 237 23.73 -10.74 12.58
N GLY A 238 23.48 -11.86 13.26
CA GLY A 238 23.50 -11.96 14.72
C GLY A 238 22.36 -11.26 15.48
N LEU A 239 21.26 -10.84 14.82
CA LEU A 239 20.12 -10.14 15.45
C LEU A 239 20.49 -8.84 16.21
N ASP A 240 21.69 -8.30 16.00
CA ASP A 240 22.10 -7.06 16.64
C ASP A 240 21.54 -5.85 15.89
N LYS A 241 20.60 -5.15 16.54
CA LYS A 241 19.95 -3.95 16.02
C LYS A 241 20.94 -2.81 15.71
N LYS A 242 22.13 -2.83 16.31
CA LYS A 242 23.18 -1.83 16.04
C LYS A 242 23.92 -2.10 14.72
N GLN A 243 23.84 -3.32 14.18
CA GLN A 243 24.49 -3.69 12.93
C GLN A 243 23.58 -3.59 11.70
N GLU A 244 22.29 -3.33 11.91
CA GLU A 244 21.27 -3.15 10.85
C GLU A 244 21.68 -2.15 9.73
N PRO A 245 22.31 -0.99 10.02
CA PRO A 245 22.74 -0.07 8.97
C PRO A 245 23.83 -0.65 8.05
N TRP A 246 24.54 -1.69 8.52
CA TRP A 246 25.69 -2.28 7.86
C TRP A 246 25.36 -3.57 7.09
N ASP A 247 24.22 -4.22 7.36
CA ASP A 247 23.79 -5.44 6.65
C ASP A 247 23.55 -5.19 5.15
N PHE A 248 22.93 -4.04 4.83
CA PHE A 248 22.65 -3.64 3.45
C PHE A 248 22.68 -2.11 3.30
N PRO A 249 23.87 -1.48 3.30
CA PRO A 249 24.00 -0.04 3.30
C PRO A 249 23.64 0.56 1.93
N VAL A 250 22.80 1.59 1.92
CA VAL A 250 22.39 2.28 0.69
C VAL A 250 22.67 3.78 0.82
N CYS A 251 23.23 4.40 -0.23
CA CYS A 251 23.43 5.86 -0.29
C CYS A 251 22.11 6.61 -0.49
N ASP A 252 22.08 7.91 -0.21
CA ASP A 252 20.90 8.77 -0.39
C ASP A 252 20.30 8.67 -1.80
N ASP A 253 21.10 8.82 -2.86
CA ASP A 253 20.62 8.68 -4.26
C ASP A 253 19.88 7.35 -4.53
N CYS A 254 20.41 6.26 -4.00
CA CYS A 254 19.85 4.93 -4.19
C CYS A 254 18.63 4.72 -3.29
N PHE A 255 18.65 5.26 -2.07
CA PHE A 255 17.53 5.22 -1.14
C PHE A 255 16.32 5.98 -1.70
N GLU A 256 16.55 7.16 -2.27
CA GLU A 256 15.54 7.96 -2.95
C GLU A 256 14.96 7.22 -4.15
N SER A 257 15.81 6.68 -5.02
CA SER A 257 15.37 5.88 -6.16
C SER A 257 14.52 4.67 -5.74
N ILE A 258 14.93 3.94 -4.69
CA ILE A 258 14.19 2.78 -4.20
C ILE A 258 12.86 3.22 -3.55
N SER A 259 12.86 4.31 -2.79
CA SER A 259 11.65 4.86 -2.16
C SER A 259 10.63 5.31 -3.20
N SER A 260 11.07 6.07 -4.22
CA SER A 260 10.22 6.47 -5.35
C SER A 260 9.69 5.26 -6.13
N GLY A 261 10.53 4.24 -6.34
CA GLY A 261 10.12 2.99 -7.00
C GLY A 261 9.04 2.25 -6.21
N ARG A 262 9.20 2.13 -4.89
CA ARG A 262 8.20 1.53 -4.00
C ARG A 262 6.88 2.30 -4.02
N ASP A 263 6.94 3.62 -3.99
CA ASP A 263 5.75 4.46 -4.02
C ASP A 263 4.97 4.28 -5.33
N ARG A 264 5.69 4.23 -6.45
CA ARG A 264 5.12 3.95 -7.78
C ARG A 264 4.48 2.56 -7.83
N LEU A 265 5.16 1.55 -7.27
CA LEU A 265 4.64 0.18 -7.14
C LEU A 265 3.33 0.15 -6.34
N GLN A 266 3.30 0.81 -5.18
CA GLN A 266 2.11 0.88 -4.32
C GLN A 266 0.96 1.63 -4.99
N MET A 267 1.26 2.73 -5.68
CA MET A 267 0.24 3.57 -6.30
C MET A 267 -0.31 2.95 -7.57
N LYS A 268 0.53 2.49 -8.49
CA LYS A 268 0.10 2.14 -9.86
C LYS A 268 0.11 0.64 -10.14
N LEU A 269 1.01 -0.11 -9.50
CA LEU A 269 1.28 -1.51 -9.83
C LEU A 269 0.95 -2.48 -8.68
N ASN A 270 -0.06 -2.10 -7.89
CA ASN A 270 -0.60 -2.91 -6.79
C ASN A 270 -2.03 -3.34 -7.12
N ASN A 271 -2.29 -4.63 -6.99
CA ASN A 271 -3.63 -5.23 -7.08
C ASN A 271 -4.04 -5.84 -5.73
N ASN A 272 -5.27 -5.57 -5.31
CA ASN A 272 -5.87 -6.15 -4.10
C ASN A 272 -7.28 -6.73 -4.36
N THR A 273 -7.61 -6.96 -5.63
CA THR A 273 -8.94 -7.39 -6.08
C THR A 273 -8.96 -8.88 -6.46
N VAL A 274 -7.83 -9.46 -6.86
CA VAL A 274 -7.75 -10.86 -7.26
C VAL A 274 -7.82 -11.80 -6.05
N LEU A 275 -7.08 -11.52 -4.98
CA LEU A 275 -7.05 -12.36 -3.79
C LEU A 275 -7.57 -11.58 -2.57
N PRO A 276 -8.61 -12.07 -1.88
CA PRO A 276 -9.13 -11.39 -0.68
C PRO A 276 -8.07 -11.24 0.40
N GLY A 277 -7.81 -10.00 0.82
CA GLY A 277 -6.88 -9.70 1.91
C GLY A 277 -5.39 -9.75 1.55
N ILE A 278 -5.05 -10.06 0.29
CA ILE A 278 -3.67 -10.15 -0.19
C ILE A 278 -3.43 -9.04 -1.22
N ASN A 279 -2.35 -8.29 -1.05
CA ASN A 279 -1.85 -7.35 -2.03
C ASN A 279 -0.85 -8.07 -2.95
N ILE A 280 -0.95 -7.80 -4.24
CA ILE A 280 -0.08 -8.31 -5.29
C ILE A 280 0.63 -7.10 -5.88
N TRP A 281 1.91 -6.97 -5.57
CA TRP A 281 2.79 -6.05 -6.28
C TRP A 281 3.31 -6.71 -7.53
N THR A 282 3.26 -5.99 -8.65
CA THR A 282 3.84 -6.42 -9.92
C THR A 282 4.90 -5.43 -10.34
N LEU A 283 6.13 -5.90 -10.43
CA LEU A 283 7.27 -5.09 -10.78
C LEU A 283 7.75 -5.51 -12.19
N PRO A 284 7.50 -4.70 -13.22
CA PRO A 284 8.03 -4.92 -14.55
C PRO A 284 9.54 -4.61 -14.59
N GLU A 285 10.31 -5.50 -15.21
CA GLU A 285 11.73 -5.33 -15.58
C GLU A 285 11.87 -5.57 -17.08
N ALA A 286 12.52 -4.68 -17.82
CA ALA A 286 12.81 -4.93 -19.23
C ALA A 286 13.96 -5.93 -19.39
N VAL A 287 13.80 -6.82 -20.37
CA VAL A 287 14.77 -7.83 -20.75
C VAL A 287 15.41 -7.44 -22.07
N GLY A 288 16.74 -7.48 -22.13
CA GLY A 288 17.52 -7.06 -23.28
C GLY A 288 18.00 -5.61 -23.15
N GLY A 289 19.27 -5.36 -23.49
CA GLY A 289 19.98 -4.08 -23.26
C GLY A 289 19.51 -2.86 -24.06
N GLY A 290 18.23 -2.81 -24.47
CA GLY A 290 17.63 -1.65 -25.11
C GLY A 290 17.49 -0.50 -24.11
N GLY A 291 18.10 0.65 -24.41
CA GLY A 291 18.24 1.78 -23.48
C GLY A 291 16.94 2.28 -22.83
N GLY A 292 17.08 3.04 -21.75
CA GLY A 292 15.99 3.44 -20.84
C GLY A 292 14.79 4.20 -21.43
N ARG A 293 14.79 4.58 -22.72
CA ARG A 293 13.58 5.12 -23.40
C ARG A 293 12.55 4.04 -23.69
N THR A 294 12.98 2.83 -24.08
CA THR A 294 12.08 1.70 -24.36
C THR A 294 11.43 1.18 -23.07
N LEU A 295 12.20 1.10 -21.98
CA LEU A 295 11.71 0.72 -20.65
C LEU A 295 10.62 1.66 -20.12
N LYS A 296 10.77 2.98 -20.31
CA LYS A 296 9.74 3.96 -19.87
C LYS A 296 8.41 3.76 -20.60
N GLN A 297 8.45 3.54 -21.91
CA GLN A 297 7.25 3.34 -22.73
C GLN A 297 6.54 2.03 -22.36
N LEU A 298 7.31 0.94 -22.22
CA LEU A 298 6.80 -0.35 -21.79
C LEU A 298 6.12 -0.28 -20.41
N ILE A 299 6.76 0.37 -19.43
CA ILE A 299 6.17 0.54 -18.10
C ILE A 299 4.96 1.48 -18.13
N ALA A 300 4.99 2.54 -18.94
CA ALA A 300 3.83 3.42 -19.08
C ALA A 300 2.61 2.68 -19.67
N SER A 301 2.83 1.83 -20.68
CA SER A 301 1.79 0.93 -21.24
C SER A 301 1.16 0.05 -20.16
N VAL A 302 1.99 -0.63 -19.36
CA VAL A 302 1.52 -1.45 -18.24
C VAL A 302 0.72 -0.61 -17.24
N GLU A 303 1.20 0.58 -16.87
CA GLU A 303 0.52 1.46 -15.92
C GLU A 303 -0.82 1.98 -16.43
N GLU A 304 -0.89 2.41 -17.69
CA GLU A 304 -2.12 2.86 -18.35
C GLU A 304 -3.12 1.72 -18.46
N GLY A 305 -2.64 0.55 -18.93
CA GLY A 305 -3.39 -0.68 -19.00
C GLY A 305 -4.00 -1.03 -17.65
N LEU A 306 -3.24 -1.00 -16.55
CA LEU A 306 -3.76 -1.29 -15.21
C LEU A 306 -4.66 -0.18 -14.64
N SER A 307 -4.46 1.07 -15.02
CA SER A 307 -5.23 2.22 -14.51
C SER A 307 -6.65 2.26 -15.07
N GLN A 308 -6.86 1.81 -16.31
CA GLN A 308 -8.20 1.68 -16.91
C GLN A 308 -9.13 0.71 -16.14
N ASP A 309 -8.59 -0.25 -15.37
CA ASP A 309 -9.41 -1.14 -14.52
C ASP A 309 -9.91 -0.43 -13.25
N ARG A 310 -9.28 0.68 -12.86
CA ARG A 310 -9.62 1.44 -11.65
C ARG A 310 -10.66 2.53 -11.91
N LEU A 311 -10.79 2.99 -13.15
CA LEU A 311 -11.71 4.06 -13.56
C LEU A 311 -13.16 3.58 -13.80
N GLN A 312 -13.46 2.30 -13.54
CA GLN A 312 -14.79 1.75 -13.79
C GLN A 312 -15.84 2.26 -12.79
N SER A 313 -16.99 2.65 -13.34
CA SER A 313 -18.16 3.23 -12.68
C SER A 313 -18.64 2.41 -11.48
N PRO A 314 -19.13 3.02 -10.38
CA PRO A 314 -19.79 2.30 -9.29
C PRO A 314 -21.09 1.64 -9.80
N GLY A 315 -21.01 0.41 -10.30
CA GLY A 315 -22.17 -0.32 -10.83
C GLY A 315 -21.84 -1.42 -11.84
N GLU A 316 -20.76 -1.25 -12.61
CA GLU A 316 -20.29 -2.27 -13.55
C GLU A 316 -19.34 -3.23 -12.84
N LYS A 317 -19.88 -4.31 -12.27
CA LYS A 317 -19.06 -5.42 -11.75
C LYS A 317 -18.51 -6.26 -12.91
N ARG A 318 -17.65 -5.68 -13.74
CA ARG A 318 -16.76 -6.51 -14.58
C ARG A 318 -15.65 -7.06 -13.69
N GLU A 319 -15.37 -8.35 -13.82
CA GLU A 319 -14.28 -8.96 -13.07
C GLU A 319 -12.94 -8.33 -13.46
N SER A 320 -12.11 -7.99 -12.45
CA SER A 320 -10.76 -7.46 -12.68
C SER A 320 -9.98 -8.38 -13.63
N ARG A 321 -9.38 -7.79 -14.67
CA ARG A 321 -8.58 -8.46 -15.72
C ARG A 321 -7.10 -8.13 -15.55
N TYR A 322 -6.60 -8.27 -14.33
CA TYR A 322 -5.25 -7.87 -13.96
C TYR A 322 -4.19 -8.70 -14.66
N PHE A 323 -4.23 -10.03 -14.48
CA PHE A 323 -3.26 -10.93 -15.08
C PHE A 323 -3.47 -11.06 -16.59
N SER A 324 -4.71 -11.00 -17.06
CA SER A 324 -5.00 -11.00 -18.51
C SER A 324 -4.37 -9.80 -19.22
N ARG A 325 -4.35 -8.61 -18.60
CA ARG A 325 -3.66 -7.44 -19.19
C ARG A 325 -2.14 -7.62 -19.20
N LEU A 326 -1.57 -8.11 -18.10
CA LEU A 326 -0.13 -8.41 -18.05
C LEU A 326 0.27 -9.46 -19.10
N ALA A 327 -0.61 -10.42 -19.41
CA ALA A 327 -0.39 -11.43 -20.44
C ALA A 327 -0.40 -10.88 -21.88
N GLN A 328 -1.02 -9.71 -22.10
CA GLN A 328 -1.06 -9.04 -23.40
C GLN A 328 0.18 -8.17 -23.66
N GLU A 329 1.00 -7.96 -22.65
CA GLU A 329 2.26 -7.24 -22.80
C GLU A 329 3.19 -8.05 -23.70
N GLY A 330 3.79 -7.39 -24.69
CA GLY A 330 4.65 -8.04 -25.67
C GLY A 330 6.00 -8.50 -25.09
N SER A 331 6.79 -9.15 -25.94
CA SER A 331 8.13 -9.62 -25.61
C SER A 331 9.07 -8.48 -25.16
N GLY A 332 9.99 -8.77 -24.24
CA GLY A 332 10.99 -7.81 -23.75
C GLY A 332 10.72 -7.27 -22.35
N LEU A 333 9.73 -7.82 -21.66
CA LEU A 333 9.45 -7.58 -20.24
C LEU A 333 9.42 -8.90 -19.47
N VAL A 334 9.79 -8.84 -18.20
CA VAL A 334 9.47 -9.85 -17.19
C VAL A 334 8.84 -9.17 -15.98
N PHE A 335 8.02 -9.91 -15.26
CA PHE A 335 7.35 -9.45 -14.06
C PHE A 335 7.87 -10.17 -12.82
N HIS A 336 8.15 -9.40 -11.79
CA HIS A 336 8.36 -9.90 -10.43
C HIS A 336 7.09 -9.66 -9.61
N PHE A 337 6.56 -10.70 -8.99
CA PHE A 337 5.36 -10.65 -8.17
C PHE A 337 5.69 -10.80 -6.69
N ILE A 338 5.13 -9.91 -5.85
CA ILE A 338 5.12 -10.08 -4.40
C ILE A 338 3.68 -10.14 -3.89
N PHE A 339 3.35 -11.24 -3.23
CA PHE A 339 2.09 -11.46 -2.54
C PHE A 339 2.30 -11.20 -1.06
N TRP A 340 1.63 -10.20 -0.52
CA TRP A 340 1.82 -9.78 0.87
C TRP A 340 0.53 -9.29 1.54
N GLU A 341 0.45 -9.44 2.85
CA GLU A 341 -0.62 -8.89 3.67
C GLU A 341 -0.09 -7.87 4.68
N ARG A 342 -0.94 -6.92 5.05
CA ARG A 342 -0.63 -5.97 6.12
C ARG A 342 -1.18 -6.50 7.43
N ASN A 343 -0.32 -6.86 8.36
CA ASN A 343 -0.69 -7.21 9.73
C ASN A 343 -0.19 -6.13 10.69
N ASN A 344 -1.09 -5.27 11.17
CA ASN A 344 -0.77 -4.08 11.94
C ASN A 344 0.26 -3.15 11.24
N ALA A 345 1.47 -3.06 11.81
CA ALA A 345 2.58 -2.27 11.31
C ALA A 345 3.54 -3.09 10.42
N GLN A 346 3.38 -4.41 10.34
CA GLN A 346 4.25 -5.31 9.59
C GLN A 346 3.67 -5.63 8.20
N GLU A 347 4.57 -5.79 7.24
CA GLU A 347 4.27 -6.31 5.90
C GLU A 347 4.70 -7.78 5.91
N LEU A 348 3.74 -8.69 5.77
CA LEU A 348 4.01 -10.12 5.75
C LEU A 348 4.00 -10.59 4.29
N VAL A 349 5.20 -10.85 3.76
CA VAL A 349 5.36 -11.45 2.43
C VAL A 349 5.08 -12.94 2.53
N HIS A 350 4.09 -13.41 1.77
CA HIS A 350 3.71 -14.82 1.70
C HIS A 350 4.40 -15.54 0.54
N LEU A 351 4.58 -14.85 -0.59
CA LEU A 351 5.18 -15.42 -1.80
C LEU A 351 5.88 -14.32 -2.60
N MET A 352 7.08 -14.63 -3.07
CA MET A 352 7.80 -13.86 -4.08
C MET A 352 8.09 -14.78 -5.28
N VAL A 353 7.77 -14.28 -6.47
CA VAL A 353 8.07 -14.94 -7.74
C VAL A 353 8.80 -13.95 -8.62
N GLU A 354 9.99 -14.30 -9.06
CA GLU A 354 10.81 -13.46 -9.94
C GLU A 354 10.76 -13.98 -11.38
N ASP A 355 11.07 -13.10 -12.34
CA ASP A 355 11.31 -13.43 -13.75
C ASP A 355 10.15 -14.15 -14.46
N VAL A 356 8.91 -13.67 -14.30
CA VAL A 356 7.74 -14.24 -15.00
C VAL A 356 7.49 -13.50 -16.32
N PRO A 357 7.69 -14.14 -17.48
CA PRO A 357 7.44 -13.49 -18.77
C PRO A 357 5.92 -13.40 -19.09
N PRO A 358 5.45 -12.37 -19.82
CA PRO A 358 4.06 -12.25 -20.27
C PRO A 358 3.54 -13.51 -20.98
N GLU A 359 4.37 -14.16 -21.79
CA GLU A 359 4.04 -15.37 -22.55
C GLU A 359 3.66 -16.54 -21.63
N ARG A 360 4.26 -16.59 -20.42
CA ARG A 360 3.87 -17.56 -19.39
C ARG A 360 2.45 -17.30 -18.92
N LEU A 361 2.08 -16.04 -18.66
CA LEU A 361 0.74 -15.68 -18.23
C LEU A 361 -0.29 -15.99 -19.33
N ALA A 362 0.03 -15.68 -20.58
CA ALA A 362 -0.82 -15.98 -21.74
C ALA A 362 -1.04 -17.50 -21.92
N MET A 363 0.01 -18.31 -21.76
CA MET A 363 -0.11 -19.76 -21.78
C MET A 363 -1.02 -20.27 -20.66
N LEU A 364 -0.82 -19.79 -19.43
CA LEU A 364 -1.64 -20.18 -18.27
C LEU A 364 -3.12 -19.85 -18.51
N GLU A 365 -3.43 -18.65 -19.00
CA GLU A 365 -4.80 -18.26 -19.33
C GLU A 365 -5.42 -19.17 -20.39
N ARG A 366 -4.71 -19.45 -21.49
CA ARG A 366 -5.18 -20.36 -22.54
C ARG A 366 -5.50 -21.75 -21.98
N LYS A 367 -4.61 -22.31 -21.17
CA LYS A 367 -4.78 -23.64 -20.56
C LYS A 367 -5.92 -23.69 -19.56
N TRP A 368 -6.14 -22.61 -18.83
CA TRP A 368 -7.30 -22.49 -17.95
C TRP A 368 -8.58 -22.49 -18.77
N GLY A 369 -8.59 -21.75 -19.89
CA GLY A 369 -9.71 -21.74 -20.81
C GLY A 369 -10.05 -23.13 -21.36
N GLU A 370 -9.04 -23.90 -21.76
CA GLU A 370 -9.20 -25.30 -22.19
C GLU A 370 -9.82 -26.18 -21.08
N ALA A 371 -9.36 -26.04 -19.83
CA ALA A 371 -9.87 -26.82 -18.71
C ALA A 371 -11.31 -26.46 -18.32
N ILE A 372 -11.66 -25.16 -18.34
CA ILE A 372 -13.03 -24.71 -18.10
C ILE A 372 -13.98 -25.24 -19.17
N LYS A 373 -13.61 -25.18 -20.45
CA LYS A 373 -14.44 -25.73 -21.54
C LYS A 373 -14.65 -27.24 -21.40
N ALA A 374 -13.62 -27.98 -20.96
CA ALA A 374 -13.72 -29.42 -20.77
C ALA A 374 -14.71 -29.82 -19.65
N VAL A 375 -14.87 -29.00 -18.61
CA VAL A 375 -15.73 -29.30 -17.46
C VAL A 375 -17.11 -28.66 -17.55
N PHE A 376 -17.18 -27.42 -18.02
CA PHE A 376 -18.41 -26.62 -18.03
C PHE A 376 -19.02 -26.44 -19.44
N GLY A 377 -18.33 -26.87 -20.50
CA GLY A 377 -18.75 -26.62 -21.89
C GLY A 377 -18.59 -25.17 -22.33
N ASP A 378 -19.27 -24.79 -23.42
CA ASP A 378 -19.33 -23.40 -23.87
C ASP A 378 -20.31 -22.62 -23.01
N VAL A 379 -19.76 -22.02 -21.96
CA VAL A 379 -20.48 -21.06 -21.11
C VAL A 379 -20.30 -19.68 -21.74
N GLY A 380 -21.41 -19.00 -22.07
CA GLY A 380 -21.41 -17.67 -22.70
C GLY A 380 -20.93 -16.52 -21.80
N ARG A 381 -19.91 -16.76 -20.97
CA ARG A 381 -19.29 -15.77 -20.10
C ARG A 381 -17.77 -15.77 -20.27
N ASP A 382 -17.26 -14.76 -20.95
CA ASP A 382 -15.83 -14.64 -21.27
C ASP A 382 -14.94 -14.44 -20.02
N ASP A 383 -15.50 -13.95 -18.92
CA ASP A 383 -14.79 -13.70 -17.66
C ASP A 383 -14.24 -14.99 -17.03
N LEU A 384 -14.97 -16.11 -17.19
CA LEU A 384 -14.61 -17.42 -16.66
C LEU A 384 -13.29 -17.96 -17.20
N PHE A 385 -12.90 -17.54 -18.41
CA PHE A 385 -11.71 -18.04 -19.09
C PHE A 385 -10.45 -17.25 -18.74
N THR A 386 -10.54 -16.23 -17.89
CA THR A 386 -9.40 -15.38 -17.50
C THR A 386 -8.51 -16.02 -16.43
N LEU A 387 -7.21 -15.69 -16.45
CA LEU A 387 -6.27 -16.12 -15.40
C LEU A 387 -6.62 -15.52 -14.03
N ASP A 388 -7.19 -14.32 -14.01
CA ASP A 388 -7.75 -13.70 -12.82
C ASP A 388 -8.83 -14.55 -12.17
N TRP A 389 -9.78 -15.06 -12.97
CA TRP A 389 -10.82 -15.95 -12.48
C TRP A 389 -10.26 -17.29 -12.03
N ALA A 390 -9.27 -17.83 -12.74
CA ALA A 390 -8.56 -19.02 -12.30
C ALA A 390 -8.06 -18.81 -10.85
N ILE A 391 -7.22 -17.82 -10.61
CA ILE A 391 -6.63 -17.56 -9.29
C ILE A 391 -7.70 -17.34 -8.22
N LYS A 392 -8.75 -16.57 -8.51
CA LYS A 392 -9.90 -16.36 -7.62
C LYS A 392 -10.63 -17.67 -7.29
N SER A 393 -10.90 -18.48 -8.32
CA SER A 393 -11.64 -19.74 -8.19
C SER A 393 -10.86 -20.79 -7.40
N LEU A 394 -9.52 -20.82 -7.51
CA LEU A 394 -8.68 -21.69 -6.69
C LEU A 394 -8.85 -21.35 -5.21
N TYR A 395 -8.70 -20.06 -4.88
CA TYR A 395 -8.83 -19.58 -3.51
C TYR A 395 -10.21 -19.88 -2.94
N LYS A 396 -11.27 -19.61 -3.72
CA LYS A 396 -12.66 -19.87 -3.33
C LYS A 396 -12.92 -21.37 -3.13
N THR A 397 -12.44 -22.20 -4.04
CA THR A 397 -12.60 -23.66 -3.99
C THR A 397 -11.93 -24.24 -2.74
N LEU A 398 -10.66 -23.88 -2.49
CA LEU A 398 -9.93 -24.36 -1.32
C LEU A 398 -10.50 -23.79 -0.01
N SER A 399 -10.98 -22.55 0.00
CA SER A 399 -11.69 -21.99 1.16
C SER A 399 -13.00 -22.73 1.45
N GLY A 400 -13.69 -23.23 0.42
CA GLY A 400 -14.87 -24.08 0.57
C GLY A 400 -14.53 -25.38 1.31
N PHE A 401 -13.45 -26.07 0.92
CA PHE A 401 -13.00 -27.30 1.57
C PHE A 401 -12.43 -27.09 2.99
N ALA A 402 -11.91 -25.90 3.29
CA ALA A 402 -11.46 -25.54 4.63
C ALA A 402 -12.60 -25.47 5.66
N GLY A 403 -13.83 -25.17 5.22
CA GLY A 403 -14.99 -25.04 6.09
C GLY A 403 -14.91 -23.85 7.04
N LYS A 404 -15.45 -24.00 8.25
CA LYS A 404 -15.55 -22.90 9.24
C LYS A 404 -14.28 -22.68 10.09
N SER A 405 -13.31 -23.59 10.08
CA SER A 405 -12.11 -23.51 10.92
C SER A 405 -11.10 -22.47 10.40
N GLU A 406 -10.74 -21.50 11.23
CA GLU A 406 -9.72 -20.49 10.88
C GLU A 406 -8.33 -21.12 10.64
N GLY A 407 -8.00 -22.19 11.36
CA GLY A 407 -6.75 -22.93 11.15
C GLY A 407 -6.70 -23.60 9.77
N ASP A 408 -7.78 -24.30 9.39
CA ASP A 408 -7.88 -24.95 8.08
C ASP A 408 -7.85 -23.89 6.96
N LYS A 409 -8.56 -22.76 7.12
CA LYS A 409 -8.54 -21.67 6.14
C LYS A 409 -7.14 -21.15 5.88
N LYS A 410 -6.31 -21.01 6.93
CA LYS A 410 -4.91 -20.60 6.79
C LYS A 410 -4.09 -21.63 6.01
N VAL A 411 -4.21 -22.92 6.34
CA VAL A 411 -3.50 -23.99 5.63
C VAL A 411 -3.86 -24.02 4.14
N PHE A 412 -5.17 -23.96 3.83
CA PHE A 412 -5.65 -23.98 2.45
C PHE A 412 -5.29 -22.71 1.67
N ARG A 413 -5.25 -21.55 2.34
CA ARG A 413 -4.72 -20.31 1.78
C ARG A 413 -3.24 -20.43 1.42
N ASP A 414 -2.42 -20.91 2.35
CA ASP A 414 -0.99 -21.06 2.14
C ASP A 414 -0.70 -22.09 1.03
N TYR A 415 -1.52 -23.15 0.94
CA TYR A 415 -1.49 -24.10 -0.16
C TYR A 415 -1.89 -23.47 -1.51
N ALA A 416 -2.94 -22.65 -1.55
CA ALA A 416 -3.35 -21.94 -2.75
C ALA A 416 -2.21 -21.04 -3.27
N LEU A 417 -1.57 -20.29 -2.37
CA LEU A 417 -0.41 -19.46 -2.71
C LEU A 417 0.77 -20.29 -3.21
N LYS A 418 1.03 -21.46 -2.61
CA LYS A 418 2.06 -22.39 -3.10
C LYS A 418 1.78 -22.86 -4.53
N VAL A 419 0.53 -23.22 -4.84
CA VAL A 419 0.12 -23.61 -6.20
C VAL A 419 0.31 -22.45 -7.18
N ILE A 420 -0.13 -21.25 -6.83
CA ILE A 420 0.05 -20.04 -7.66
C ILE A 420 1.53 -19.77 -7.90
N GLY A 421 2.37 -19.85 -6.86
CA GLY A 421 3.81 -19.65 -6.98
C GLY A 421 4.46 -20.64 -7.94
N LYS A 422 4.13 -21.93 -7.82
CA LYS A 422 4.61 -22.96 -8.75
C LYS A 422 4.14 -22.73 -10.18
N MET A 423 2.87 -22.35 -10.33
CA MET A 423 2.25 -22.06 -11.63
C MET A 423 2.99 -20.92 -12.35
N LEU A 424 3.28 -19.83 -11.64
CA LEU A 424 4.00 -18.67 -12.18
C LEU A 424 5.46 -18.99 -12.51
N ARG A 425 6.15 -19.80 -11.67
CA ARG A 425 7.56 -20.19 -11.87
C ARG A 425 7.80 -21.20 -12.98
N GLY A 426 6.75 -21.85 -13.50
CA GLY A 426 6.96 -22.97 -14.42
C GLY A 426 7.27 -24.29 -13.72
N GLU A 427 7.00 -24.42 -12.41
CA GLU A 427 7.25 -25.65 -11.67
C GLU A 427 6.08 -26.63 -11.78
N ARG A 428 6.38 -27.92 -11.58
CA ARG A 428 5.37 -28.99 -11.54
C ARG A 428 4.40 -28.81 -10.36
N LEU A 429 3.11 -28.81 -10.68
CA LEU A 429 1.99 -28.64 -9.77
C LEU A 429 1.63 -29.95 -9.04
N PRO A 430 1.27 -29.88 -7.75
CA PRO A 430 1.05 -31.04 -6.89
C PRO A 430 -0.36 -31.66 -7.09
N VAL A 431 -0.64 -32.22 -8.27
CA VAL A 431 -1.96 -32.78 -8.64
C VAL A 431 -2.44 -33.85 -7.65
N ALA A 432 -1.57 -34.78 -7.25
CA ALA A 432 -1.94 -35.87 -6.35
C ALA A 432 -2.40 -35.35 -4.98
N PHE A 433 -1.63 -34.44 -4.40
CA PHE A 433 -1.99 -33.81 -3.12
C PHE A 433 -3.27 -32.97 -3.23
N PHE A 434 -3.46 -32.24 -4.35
CA PHE A 434 -4.71 -31.51 -4.59
C PHE A 434 -5.93 -32.45 -4.59
N LYS A 435 -5.85 -33.56 -5.34
CA LYS A 435 -6.93 -34.57 -5.40
C LYS A 435 -7.21 -35.19 -4.04
N GLN A 436 -6.15 -35.56 -3.31
CA GLN A 436 -6.27 -36.11 -1.96
C GLN A 436 -7.01 -35.14 -1.03
N ALA A 437 -6.60 -33.87 -1.00
CA ALA A 437 -7.24 -32.86 -0.16
C ALA A 437 -8.73 -32.65 -0.51
N VAL A 438 -9.09 -32.71 -1.80
CA VAL A 438 -10.49 -32.62 -2.26
C VAL A 438 -11.30 -33.81 -1.77
N VAL A 439 -10.80 -35.04 -1.95
CA VAL A 439 -11.51 -36.27 -1.55
C VAL A 439 -11.72 -36.33 -0.04
N GLU A 440 -10.68 -36.04 0.75
CA GLU A 440 -10.75 -36.07 2.22
C GLU A 440 -11.74 -35.05 2.79
N ARG A 441 -11.92 -33.90 2.12
CA ARG A 441 -12.78 -32.80 2.59
C ARG A 441 -14.13 -32.72 1.89
N ALA A 442 -14.40 -33.52 0.85
CA ALA A 442 -15.65 -33.49 0.10
C ALA A 442 -16.87 -33.86 0.96
N ALA A 443 -16.77 -34.91 1.78
CA ALA A 443 -17.84 -35.28 2.71
C ALA A 443 -18.14 -34.13 3.68
N ARG A 444 -17.09 -33.55 4.27
CA ARG A 444 -17.23 -32.41 5.19
C ARG A 444 -17.87 -31.18 4.53
N LEU A 445 -17.50 -30.87 3.30
CA LEU A 445 -18.11 -29.79 2.51
C LEU A 445 -19.63 -30.01 2.34
N ALA A 446 -20.06 -31.24 2.07
CA ALA A 446 -21.47 -31.58 1.94
C ALA A 446 -22.25 -31.42 3.26
N PHE A 447 -21.64 -31.76 4.40
CA PHE A 447 -22.26 -31.60 5.73
C PHE A 447 -22.29 -30.15 6.22
N GLU A 448 -21.26 -29.34 5.93
CA GLU A 448 -21.15 -27.97 6.45
C GLU A 448 -21.83 -26.91 5.56
N SER A 449 -22.07 -27.21 4.27
CA SER A 449 -22.70 -26.27 3.34
C SER A 449 -24.21 -26.20 3.54
N GLY A 450 -24.77 -24.98 3.56
CA GLY A 450 -26.22 -24.75 3.58
C GLY A 450 -26.91 -24.94 2.22
N SER A 451 -26.17 -25.26 1.16
CA SER A 451 -26.68 -25.32 -0.21
C SER A 451 -25.96 -26.40 -1.03
N TRP A 452 -26.71 -27.35 -1.56
CA TRP A 452 -26.20 -28.38 -2.48
C TRP A 452 -25.65 -27.80 -3.78
N ASN A 453 -26.21 -26.69 -4.27
CA ASN A 453 -25.69 -25.99 -5.44
C ASN A 453 -24.28 -25.44 -5.19
N ASP A 454 -23.98 -24.98 -3.98
CA ASP A 454 -22.64 -24.51 -3.63
C ASP A 454 -21.63 -25.66 -3.51
N VAL A 455 -22.08 -26.82 -3.01
CA VAL A 455 -21.27 -28.06 -2.97
C VAL A 455 -20.93 -28.52 -4.39
N ALA A 456 -21.95 -28.69 -5.24
CA ALA A 456 -21.78 -29.13 -6.63
C ALA A 456 -20.86 -28.18 -7.40
N ARG A 457 -21.07 -26.86 -7.27
CA ARG A 457 -20.21 -25.86 -7.91
C ARG A 457 -18.76 -25.98 -7.43
N THR A 458 -18.52 -26.15 -6.13
CA THR A 458 -17.17 -26.27 -5.57
C THR A 458 -16.45 -27.52 -6.09
N LEU A 459 -17.17 -28.65 -6.19
CA LEU A 459 -16.63 -29.90 -6.75
C LEU A 459 -16.31 -29.77 -8.24
N LEU A 460 -17.18 -29.12 -9.03
CA LEU A 460 -16.92 -28.87 -10.45
C LEU A 460 -15.67 -27.99 -10.66
N TYR A 461 -15.51 -26.93 -9.86
CA TYR A 461 -14.27 -26.14 -9.91
C TYR A 461 -13.05 -26.93 -9.46
N ALA A 462 -13.18 -27.83 -8.48
CA ALA A 462 -12.09 -28.71 -8.09
C ALA A 462 -11.67 -29.65 -9.24
N GLN A 463 -12.64 -30.17 -10.00
CA GLN A 463 -12.37 -30.97 -11.20
C GLN A 463 -11.66 -30.15 -12.28
N ALA A 464 -12.15 -28.93 -12.57
CA ALA A 464 -11.50 -28.03 -13.53
C ALA A 464 -10.07 -27.69 -13.11
N TRP A 465 -9.82 -27.48 -11.82
CA TRP A 465 -8.48 -27.27 -11.28
C TRP A 465 -7.58 -28.50 -11.43
N ALA A 466 -8.10 -29.70 -11.17
CA ALA A 466 -7.33 -30.92 -11.35
C ALA A 466 -6.92 -31.14 -12.82
N ASP A 467 -7.83 -30.88 -13.77
CA ASP A 467 -7.55 -30.93 -15.21
C ASP A 467 -6.54 -29.85 -15.62
N TYR A 468 -6.74 -28.61 -15.17
CA TYR A 468 -5.82 -27.50 -15.43
C TYR A 468 -4.40 -27.78 -14.93
N MET A 469 -4.25 -28.30 -13.71
CA MET A 469 -2.94 -28.67 -13.18
C MET A 469 -2.28 -29.80 -13.99
N TYR A 470 -3.07 -30.75 -14.50
CA TYR A 470 -2.56 -31.81 -15.36
C TYR A 470 -2.04 -31.26 -16.69
N ARG A 471 -2.82 -30.38 -17.34
CA ARG A 471 -2.43 -29.70 -18.59
C ARG A 471 -1.16 -28.87 -18.43
N ILE A 472 -1.01 -28.12 -17.34
CA ILE A 472 0.21 -27.36 -17.06
C ILE A 472 1.40 -28.31 -16.91
N ASN A 473 1.22 -29.40 -16.17
CA ASN A 473 2.30 -30.36 -15.91
C ASN A 473 2.79 -31.10 -17.14
N GLN A 474 1.99 -31.19 -18.21
CA GLN A 474 2.43 -31.77 -19.49
C GLN A 474 3.44 -30.88 -20.23
N GLU A 475 3.44 -29.57 -19.97
CA GLU A 475 4.33 -28.61 -20.63
C GLU A 475 5.58 -28.29 -19.80
N VAL A 476 5.60 -28.69 -18.52
CA VAL A 476 6.82 -28.59 -17.70
C VAL A 476 7.72 -29.76 -18.10
N ALA A 477 8.77 -29.47 -18.88
CA ALA A 477 9.79 -30.46 -19.23
C ALA A 477 10.40 -31.09 -17.97
N VAL A 478 10.64 -32.41 -18.03
CA VAL A 478 11.23 -33.22 -16.94
C VAL A 478 12.65 -32.76 -16.62
#